data_AF-A0A842V7G1-F1
#
_entry.id   AF-A0A842V7G1-F1
#
_cell.length_a   1.000
_cell.length_b   1.000
_cell.length_c   1.000
_cell.angle_alpha   90.00
_cell.angle_beta   90.00
_cell.angle_gamma   90.00
#
_symmetry.space_group_name_H-M   'P 1'
#
loop_
_entity.id
_entity.type
_entity.pdbx_description
1 polymer ?
#
loop_
_entity_poly.entity_id
_entity_poly.type
_entity_poly.pdbx_seq_one_letter_code
_entity_poly.pdbx_strand_id
1 'polypeptide(L)'
;VVFVRGKITAIKPQKLLQFTLFDPNKGIADVPENYVLVTYELNALNDGTVLSITQGDYAMIEKGNAIYEETVKGWDFTLPVLKKLLEDKNN
;
A
#
# COMPACT_ATOMS: atom_id res chain seq x y z
N VAL A 1 11.39 -17.92 -2.49
CA VAL A 1 10.54 -16.70 -2.42
C VAL A 1 11.46 -15.52 -2.27
N VAL A 2 11.39 -14.53 -3.17
CA VAL A 2 12.13 -13.28 -3.00
C VAL A 2 11.17 -12.29 -2.35
N PHE A 3 11.59 -11.71 -1.23
CA PHE A 3 10.78 -10.76 -0.48
C PHE A 3 10.69 -9.43 -1.22
N VAL A 4 9.55 -8.75 -1.04
CA VAL A 4 9.40 -7.36 -1.48
C VAL A 4 10.44 -6.47 -0.81
N ARG A 5 10.85 -5.40 -1.50
CA ARG A 5 11.85 -4.45 -1.01
C ARG A 5 11.29 -3.03 -1.04
N GLY A 6 11.82 -2.17 -0.17
CA GLY A 6 11.30 -0.82 -0.01
C GLY A 6 12.12 0.00 0.96
N LYS A 7 11.83 1.31 1.02
CA LYS A 7 12.44 2.26 1.96
C LYS A 7 11.38 3.22 2.46
N ILE A 8 11.41 3.55 3.75
CA ILE A 8 10.56 4.60 4.33
C ILE A 8 11.01 5.95 3.74
N THR A 9 10.08 6.69 3.14
CA THR A 9 10.31 8.03 2.58
C THR A 9 9.74 9.14 3.46
N ALA A 10 8.68 8.85 4.23
CA ALA A 10 8.15 9.76 5.24
C ALA A 10 7.51 8.99 6.39
N ILE A 11 7.68 9.50 7.61
CA ILE A 11 6.98 8.99 8.79
C ILE A 11 6.59 10.15 9.69
N LYS A 12 5.30 10.25 10.01
CA LYS A 12 4.75 11.12 11.05
C LYS A 12 3.90 10.24 11.96
N PRO A 13 4.32 10.02 13.22
CA PRO A 13 3.59 9.15 14.13
C PRO A 13 2.09 9.48 14.15
N GLN A 14 1.26 8.44 14.07
CA GLN A 14 -0.21 8.52 14.10
C GLN A 14 -0.86 9.35 12.97
N LYS A 15 -0.12 9.72 11.91
CA LYS A 15 -0.63 10.57 10.82
C LYS A 15 -0.26 10.10 9.43
N LEU A 16 1.01 9.78 9.19
CA LEU A 16 1.53 9.50 7.85
C LEU A 16 2.59 8.41 7.89
N LEU A 17 2.47 7.43 7.01
CA LEU A 17 3.55 6.53 6.65
C LEU A 17 3.65 6.48 5.13
N GLN A 18 4.85 6.71 4.61
CA GLN A 18 5.11 6.61 3.18
C GLN A 18 6.38 5.80 2.94
N PHE A 19 6.35 4.91 1.95
CA PHE A 19 7.49 4.08 1.59
C PHE A 19 7.45 3.67 0.13
N THR A 20 8.61 3.36 -0.43
CA THR A 20 8.71 2.71 -1.74
C THR A 20 8.46 1.21 -1.63
N LEU A 21 7.95 0.59 -2.68
CA LEU A 21 7.72 -0.85 -2.75
C LEU A 21 8.11 -1.38 -4.14
N PHE A 22 8.88 -2.45 -4.15
CA PHE A 22 9.23 -3.24 -5.32
C PHE A 22 8.96 -4.72 -5.05
N ASP A 23 8.20 -5.34 -5.94
CA ASP A 23 7.96 -6.78 -5.90
C ASP A 23 8.80 -7.50 -6.96
N PRO A 24 9.88 -8.20 -6.56
CA PRO A 24 10.76 -8.93 -7.48
C PRO A 24 10.05 -10.08 -8.20
N ASN A 25 8.86 -10.49 -7.75
CA ASN A 25 8.11 -11.59 -8.34
C ASN A 25 7.27 -11.15 -9.54
N LYS A 26 7.22 -9.85 -9.88
CA LYS A 26 6.51 -9.32 -11.07
C LYS A 26 7.27 -9.54 -12.39
N GLY A 27 8.51 -10.02 -12.32
CA GLY A 27 9.36 -10.24 -13.50
C GLY A 27 9.60 -8.94 -14.27
N ILE A 28 9.82 -7.84 -13.54
CA ILE A 28 10.18 -6.51 -14.04
C ILE A 28 11.59 -6.16 -13.53
N ALA A 29 12.29 -5.27 -14.22
CA ALA A 29 13.66 -4.91 -13.83
C ALA A 29 13.73 -4.23 -12.44
N ASP A 30 14.77 -4.52 -11.65
CA ASP A 30 15.04 -3.82 -10.40
C ASP A 30 15.73 -2.48 -10.66
N VAL A 31 14.95 -1.49 -11.07
CA VAL A 31 15.38 -0.13 -11.37
C VAL A 31 14.47 0.87 -10.66
N PRO A 32 14.94 2.09 -10.34
CA PRO A 32 14.17 3.07 -9.57
C PRO A 32 12.76 3.34 -10.10
N GLU A 33 12.58 3.30 -11.42
CA GLU A 33 11.31 3.56 -12.11
C GLU A 33 10.23 2.53 -11.80
N ASN A 34 10.62 1.31 -11.40
CA ASN A 34 9.71 0.21 -11.09
C ASN A 34 9.30 0.14 -9.61
N TYR A 35 9.71 1.09 -8.78
CA TYR A 35 9.27 1.19 -7.39
C TYR A 35 8.02 2.06 -7.29
N VAL A 36 6.90 1.50 -6.80
CA VAL A 36 5.73 2.32 -6.44
C VAL A 36 5.99 3.05 -5.13
N LEU A 37 5.30 4.18 -4.95
CA LEU A 37 5.15 4.85 -3.67
C LEU A 37 3.83 4.42 -3.03
N VAL A 38 3.90 3.91 -1.80
CA VAL A 38 2.74 3.60 -0.96
C VAL A 38 2.64 4.69 0.11
N THR A 39 1.46 5.29 0.27
CA THR A 39 1.18 6.31 1.28
C THR A 39 -0.03 5.89 2.09
N TYR A 40 0.12 5.82 3.41
CA TYR A 40 -0.95 5.67 4.39
C TYR A 40 -1.15 7.00 5.11
N GLU A 41 -2.37 7.49 5.09
CA GLU A 41 -2.78 8.70 5.79
C GLU A 41 -3.87 8.35 6.80
N LEU A 42 -3.67 8.79 8.05
CA LEU A 42 -4.62 8.60 9.13
C LEU A 42 -5.24 9.95 9.48
N ASN A 43 -6.56 10.02 9.37
CA ASN A 43 -7.35 11.18 9.79
C ASN A 43 -8.24 10.76 10.96
N ALA A 44 -8.02 11.37 12.12
CA ALA A 44 -8.83 11.12 13.30
C ALA A 44 -10.25 11.69 13.11
N LEU A 45 -11.25 10.88 13.46
CA LEU A 45 -12.66 11.28 13.58
C LEU A 45 -13.08 11.17 15.05
N ASN A 46 -14.22 11.76 15.40
CA ASN A 46 -14.73 11.75 16.78
C ASN A 46 -14.93 10.33 17.35
N ASP A 47 -15.27 9.36 16.49
CA ASP A 47 -15.60 7.97 16.84
C ASP A 47 -14.74 6.94 16.09
N GLY A 48 -13.62 7.35 15.50
CA GLY A 48 -12.77 6.43 14.75
C GLY A 48 -11.61 7.07 14.01
N THR A 49 -11.12 6.39 12.98
CA THR A 49 -10.03 6.88 12.13
C THR A 49 -10.32 6.51 10.68
N VAL A 50 -10.16 7.46 9.77
CA VAL A 50 -10.14 7.19 8.34
C VAL A 50 -8.71 6.88 7.94
N LEU A 51 -8.49 5.66 7.46
CA LEU A 51 -7.27 5.26 6.77
C LEU A 51 -7.48 5.47 5.27
N SER A 52 -6.66 6.34 4.68
CA SER A 52 -6.57 6.51 3.22
C SER A 52 -5.26 5.90 2.73
N ILE A 53 -5.34 5.05 1.71
CA ILE A 53 -4.17 4.42 1.09
C ILE A 53 -4.09 4.86 -0.36
N THR A 54 -2.93 5.39 -0.75
CA THR A 54 -2.59 5.66 -2.14
C THR A 54 -1.37 4.84 -2.53
N GLN A 55 -1.40 4.18 -3.68
CA GLN A 55 -0.27 3.40 -4.20
C GLN A 55 -0.13 3.63 -5.70
N GLY A 56 1.06 4.02 -6.16
CA GLY A 56 1.34 4.36 -7.56
C GLY A 56 2.66 5.14 -7.70
N ASP A 57 2.94 5.82 -8.81
CA ASP A 57 2.18 5.90 -10.06
C ASP A 57 2.50 4.72 -10.99
N TYR A 58 1.47 4.00 -11.44
CA TYR A 58 1.63 2.85 -12.33
C TYR A 58 1.89 3.21 -13.78
N ALA A 59 1.62 4.45 -14.20
CA ALA A 59 1.86 4.88 -15.58
C ALA A 59 3.35 4.82 -15.97
N MET A 60 4.24 4.88 -14.98
CA MET A 60 5.70 4.88 -15.15
C MET A 60 6.34 3.49 -14.98
N ILE A 61 5.55 2.48 -14.63
CA ILE A 61 6.06 1.16 -14.22
C ILE A 61 5.91 0.16 -15.36
N GLU A 62 6.93 -0.68 -15.53
CA GLU A 62 6.87 -1.81 -16.45
C GLU A 62 5.68 -2.73 -16.08
N LYS A 63 4.82 -3.03 -17.06
CA LYS A 63 3.55 -3.78 -16.84
C LYS A 63 2.60 -3.09 -15.85
N GLY A 64 2.67 -1.76 -15.74
CA GLY A 64 1.90 -0.94 -14.81
C GLY A 64 0.41 -1.27 -14.74
N ASN A 65 -0.26 -1.44 -15.88
CA ASN A 65 -1.69 -1.78 -15.92
C ASN A 65 -1.99 -3.12 -15.23
N ALA A 66 -1.21 -4.17 -15.51
CA ALA A 66 -1.43 -5.48 -14.90
C ALA A 66 -1.15 -5.45 -13.38
N ILE A 67 -0.08 -4.75 -12.97
CA ILE A 67 0.28 -4.59 -11.56
C ILE A 67 -0.78 -3.76 -10.81
N TYR A 68 -1.34 -2.73 -11.45
CA TYR A 68 -2.44 -1.93 -10.93
C TYR A 68 -3.67 -2.79 -10.66
N GLU A 69 -4.12 -3.58 -11.63
CA GLU A 69 -5.28 -4.46 -11.48
C GLU A 69 -5.12 -5.48 -10.34
N GLU A 70 -3.92 -6.06 -10.21
CA GLU A 70 -3.59 -6.96 -9.10
C GLU A 70 -3.57 -6.24 -7.75
N THR A 71 -3.04 -5.01 -7.72
CA THR A 71 -2.99 -4.22 -6.49
C THR A 71 -4.37 -3.82 -5.99
N VAL A 72 -5.27 -3.42 -6.90
CA VAL A 72 -6.67 -3.10 -6.55
C VAL A 72 -7.33 -4.30 -5.90
N LYS A 73 -7.23 -5.49 -6.50
CA LYS A 73 -7.78 -6.74 -5.93
C LYS A 73 -7.19 -7.05 -4.55
N GLY A 74 -5.89 -6.79 -4.36
CA GLY A 74 -5.22 -6.96 -3.07
C GLY A 74 -5.79 -6.06 -1.98
N TRP A 75 -6.00 -4.77 -2.27
CA TRP A 75 -6.58 -3.83 -1.33
C TRP A 75 -8.06 -4.08 -1.07
N ASP A 76 -8.83 -4.43 -2.10
CA ASP A 76 -10.25 -4.81 -1.99
C ASP A 76 -10.44 -6.02 -1.05
N PHE A 77 -9.49 -6.95 -1.02
CA PHE A 77 -9.50 -8.06 -0.07
C PHE A 77 -8.99 -7.66 1.33
N THR A 78 -7.92 -6.87 1.39
CA THR A 78 -7.21 -6.57 2.66
C THR A 78 -7.97 -5.61 3.56
N LEU A 79 -8.54 -4.54 2.99
CA LEU A 79 -9.20 -3.48 3.77
C LEU A 79 -10.42 -3.98 4.56
N PRO A 80 -11.31 -4.83 4.01
CA PRO A 80 -12.41 -5.40 4.78
C PRO A 80 -11.94 -6.30 5.94
N VAL A 81 -10.90 -7.08 5.73
CA VAL A 81 -10.33 -7.95 6.78
C VAL A 81 -9.71 -7.11 7.90
N LEU A 82 -8.96 -6.07 7.55
CA LEU A 82 -8.39 -5.13 8.52
C LEU A 82 -9.49 -4.44 9.33
N LYS A 83 -10.52 -3.93 8.64
CA LYS A 83 -11.67 -3.28 9.28
C LYS A 83 -12.36 -4.23 10.26
N LYS A 84 -12.63 -5.47 9.84
CA LYS A 84 -13.21 -6.49 10.72
C LYS A 84 -12.32 -6.76 11.93
N LEU A 85 -11.02 -6.97 11.73
CA LEU A 85 -10.09 -7.26 12.83
C LEU A 85 -10.07 -6.16 13.91
N LEU A 86 -10.19 -4.90 13.50
CA LEU A 86 -10.09 -3.75 14.41
C LEU A 86 -11.44 -3.31 15.00
N GLU A 87 -12.55 -3.57 14.31
CA GLU A 87 -13.88 -3.06 14.69
C GLU A 87 -14.84 -4.14 15.19
N ASP A 88 -14.50 -5.43 15.05
CA ASP A 88 -15.33 -6.51 15.60
C ASP A 88 -15.26 -6.49 17.14
N LYS A 89 -16.38 -6.09 17.76
CA LYS A 89 -16.52 -5.90 19.21
C LYS A 89 -16.70 -7.21 20.00
N ASN A 90 -16.52 -8.36 19.34
CA ASN A 90 -16.70 -9.68 19.93
C ASN A 90 -15.41 -10.34 20.47
N ASN A 91 -14.33 -9.56 20.63
CA ASN A 91 -13.11 -9.96 21.34
C ASN A 91 -12.98 -9.22 22.67
#